data_AF-X1AL27-F1
#
_entry.id   AF-X1AL27-F1
#
_cell.length_a   1.000
_cell.length_b   1.000
_cell.length_c   1.000
_cell.angle_alpha   90.00
_cell.angle_beta   90.00
_cell.angle_gamma   90.00
#
_symmetry.space_group_name_H-M   'P 1'
#
loop_
_entity.id
_entity.type
_entity.pdbx_description
1 polymer ?
#
loop_
_entity_poly.entity_id
_entity_poly.type
_entity_poly.pdbx_seq_one_letter_code
_entity_poly.pdbx_strand_id
1 'polypeptide(L)' 'MDFNNIVGKYSKPDVEKNYIAEPIKLKKLQYGLQIIEWLLTKIENPVFIVNSKIATVNLQYLTLEKFKNKVVR' A
#
# COMPACT_ATOMS: atom_id res chain seq x y z
N MET A 1 -2.00 -0.26 -1.90
CA MET A 1 -2.79 0.85 -1.31
C MET A 1 -3.53 1.52 -2.43
N ASP A 2 -4.85 1.31 -2.51
CA ASP A 2 -5.68 2.12 -3.38
C ASP A 2 -5.89 3.46 -2.67
N PHE A 3 -5.24 4.50 -3.16
CA PHE A 3 -5.38 5.83 -2.60
C PHE A 3 -6.70 6.48 -3.06
N ASN A 4 -7.55 5.84 -3.87
CA ASN A 4 -8.75 6.45 -4.45
C ASN A 4 -8.46 7.80 -5.14
N ASN A 5 -7.29 7.93 -5.75
CA ASN A 5 -6.75 9.21 -6.25
C ASN A 5 -6.66 10.31 -5.18
N ILE A 6 -6.67 10.02 -3.89
CA ILE A 6 -6.65 10.99 -2.80
C ILE A 6 -5.25 11.06 -2.20
N VAL A 7 -4.70 12.27 -2.15
CA VAL A 7 -3.54 12.59 -1.31
C VAL A 7 -4.03 12.99 0.07
N GLY A 8 -3.57 12.27 1.08
CA GLY A 8 -3.87 12.58 2.47
C GLY A 8 -3.33 13.96 2.85
N LYS A 9 -4.14 14.76 3.55
CA LYS A 9 -3.80 16.09 4.08
C LYS A 9 -2.40 16.14 4.72
N TYR A 10 -2.01 15.06 5.41
CA TYR A 10 -0.74 14.93 6.10
C TYR A 10 0.50 14.77 5.18
N SER A 11 0.33 14.68 3.87
CA SER A 11 1.44 14.61 2.92
C SER A 11 2.05 15.99 2.60
N LYS A 12 1.33 17.07 2.93
CA LYS A 12 1.75 18.45 2.71
C LYS A 12 1.29 19.30 3.90
N PRO A 13 2.17 20.03 4.60
CA PRO A 13 1.80 20.82 5.79
C PRO A 13 0.69 21.84 5.50
N ASP A 14 0.66 22.36 4.27
CA ASP A 14 -0.17 23.48 3.85
C ASP A 14 -1.56 23.06 3.36
N VAL A 15 -1.90 21.77 3.50
CA VAL A 15 -3.12 21.22 2.91
C VAL A 15 -4.01 20.66 4.01
N GLU A 16 -5.09 21.37 4.31
CA GLU A 16 -5.99 21.04 5.44
C GLU A 16 -6.93 19.86 5.15
N LYS A 17 -7.13 19.52 3.87
CA LYS A 17 -8.09 18.50 3.42
C LYS A 17 -7.47 17.56 2.41
N ASN A 18 -7.96 16.34 2.41
CA ASN A 18 -7.64 15.36 1.38
C ASN A 18 -8.00 15.91 -0.01
N TYR A 19 -7.08 15.79 -0.97
CA TYR A 19 -7.26 16.36 -2.31
C TYR A 19 -6.96 15.33 -3.39
N ILE A 20 -7.53 15.50 -4.58
CA ILE A 20 -7.29 14.61 -5.71
C ILE A 20 -5.83 14.75 -6.16
N ALA A 21 -5.12 13.63 -6.18
CA ALA A 21 -3.73 13.53 -6.56
C ALA A 21 -3.54 14.08 -7.97
N GLU A 22 -2.52 14.92 -8.13
CA GLU A 22 -2.09 15.32 -9.46
C GLU A 22 -1.76 14.09 -10.32
N PRO A 23 -2.02 14.13 -11.64
CA PRO A 23 -1.81 13.00 -12.54
C PRO A 23 -0.40 12.39 -12.45
N ILE A 24 0.62 13.23 -12.24
CA ILE A 24 2.02 12.79 -12.05
C ILE A 24 2.18 11.94 -10.79
N LYS A 25 1.54 12.32 -9.68
CA LYS A 25 1.62 11.58 -8.43
C LYS A 25 0.88 10.25 -8.54
N LEU A 26 -0.28 10.24 -9.20
CA LEU A 26 -1.01 9.01 -9.49
C LEU A 26 -0.13 8.03 -10.30
N LYS A 27 0.50 8.52 -11.37
CA LYS A 27 1.40 7.72 -12.21
C LYS A 27 2.58 7.14 -11.42
N LYS A 28 3.17 7.91 -10.50
CA LYS A 28 4.22 7.40 -9.59
C LYS A 28 3.72 6.29 -8.67
N LEU A 29 2.50 6.42 -8.14
CA LEU A 29 1.91 5.38 -7.28
C LEU A 29 1.60 4.10 -8.07
N GLN A 30 1.14 4.24 -9.32
CA GLN A 30 0.94 3.10 -10.22
C GLN A 30 2.26 2.38 -10.52
N TYR A 31 3.34 3.11 -10.81
CA TYR A 31 4.66 2.51 -10.97
C TYR A 31 5.14 1.81 -9.70
N GLY A 32 4.90 2.41 -8.52
CA GLY A 32 5.21 1.77 -7.24
C GLY A 32 4.49 0.42 -7.07
N LEU A 33 3.22 0.34 -7.45
CA LEU A 33 2.47 -0.91 -7.41
C LEU A 33 3.07 -1.96 -8.36
N GLN A 34 3.37 -1.58 -9.60
CA GLN A 34 3.98 -2.47 -10.59
C GLN A 34 5.34 -3.03 -10.13
N ILE A 35 6.16 -2.20 -9.48
CA ILE A 35 7.45 -2.63 -8.93
C ILE A 35 7.25 -3.65 -7.80
N ILE A 36 6.28 -3.41 -6.90
CA ILE A 36 5.97 -4.35 -5.82
C ILE A 36 5.47 -5.68 -6.40
N GLU A 37 4.54 -5.64 -7.36
CA GLU A 37 4.04 -6.85 -8.03
C GLU A 37 5.16 -7.63 -8.73
N TRP A 38 6.07 -6.93 -9.42
CA TRP A 38 7.24 -7.56 -10.03
C TRP A 38 8.17 -8.19 -8.98
N LEU A 39 8.49 -7.49 -7.89
CA LEU A 39 9.33 -8.00 -6.80
C LEU A 39 8.75 -9.26 -6.16
N LEU A 40 7.43 -9.33 -6.00
CA LEU A 40 6.77 -10.51 -5.43
C LEU A 40 6.97 -11.78 -6.25
N THR A 41 7.19 -11.67 -7.56
CA THR A 41 7.52 -12.83 -8.40
C THR A 41 8.94 -13.37 -8.15
N LYS A 42 9.79 -12.60 -7.45
CA LYS A 42 11.19 -12.93 -7.17
C LYS A 42 11.43 -13.31 -5.72
N ILE A 43 10.50 -13.02 -4.83
CA ILE A 43 10.63 -13.33 -3.41
C ILE A 43 10.02 -14.71 -3.18
N GLU A 44 10.83 -15.66 -2.73
CA GLU A 44 10.38 -17.01 -2.37
C GLU A 44 9.61 -17.03 -1.05
N ASN A 45 9.92 -16.07 -0.17
CA ASN A 45 9.30 -15.94 1.14
C ASN A 45 7.87 -15.37 1.03
N PRO A 46 6.93 -15.84 1.86
CA PRO A 46 5.61 -15.24 1.93
C PRO A 46 5.68 -13.76 2.35
N VAL A 47 5.11 -12.88 1.54
CA VAL A 47 5.00 -11.45 1.85
C VAL A 47 3.60 -11.12 2.34
N PHE A 48 3.52 -10.40 3.46
CA PHE A 48 2.26 -9.99 4.08
C PHE A 48 2.16 -8.47 4.13
N ILE A 49 1.01 -7.95 3.72
CA ILE A 49 0.63 -6.55 3.88
C ILE A 49 -0.15 -6.43 5.20
N VAL A 50 0.41 -5.73 6.18
CA VAL A 50 -0.18 -5.63 7.52
C VAL A 50 -0.93 -4.31 7.70
N ASN A 51 -2.13 -4.37 8.28
CA ASN A 51 -2.96 -3.20 8.62
C ASN A 51 -3.25 -2.27 7.42
N SER A 52 -3.47 -2.86 6.25
CA SER A 52 -3.85 -2.13 5.04
C SER A 52 -5.20 -2.61 4.51
N LYS A 53 -5.92 -1.69 3.85
CA LYS A 53 -7.13 -2.05 3.11
C LYS A 53 -6.75 -2.88 1.87
N ILE A 54 -7.60 -3.82 1.51
CA ILE A 54 -7.42 -4.66 0.31
C ILE A 54 -7.40 -3.73 -0.91
N ALA A 55 -6.25 -3.66 -1.58
CA ALA A 55 -6.06 -2.84 -2.78
C ALA A 55 -6.01 -3.68 -4.07
N THR A 56 -5.68 -4.97 -3.94
CA THR A 56 -5.56 -5.93 -5.04
C THR A 56 -5.68 -7.33 -4.44
N VAL A 57 -6.22 -8.28 -5.21
CA VAL A 57 -6.50 -9.66 -4.75
C VAL A 57 -5.21 -10.48 -4.61
N ASN A 58 -4.14 -10.08 -5.30
CA ASN A 58 -2.91 -10.85 -5.41
C ASN A 58 -1.96 -10.71 -4.21
N LEU A 59 -2.35 -9.95 -3.18
CA LEU A 59 -1.55 -9.71 -1.98
C LEU A 59 -2.19 -10.36 -0.76
N GLN A 60 -1.36 -10.88 0.16
CA GLN A 60 -1.84 -11.44 1.42
C GLN A 60 -1.96 -10.33 2.46
N TYR A 61 -3.17 -10.02 2.89
CA TYR A 61 -3.43 -8.98 3.89
C TYR A 61 -3.66 -9.60 5.27
N LEU A 62 -3.00 -9.04 6.28
CA LEU A 62 -3.17 -9.43 7.68
C LEU A 62 -3.51 -8.21 8.54
N THR A 63 -4.31 -8.45 9.58
CA THR A 63 -4.40 -7.50 10.69
C THR A 63 -3.13 -7.55 11.52
N LEU A 64 -2.82 -6.46 12.23
CA LEU A 64 -1.63 -6.39 13.09
C LEU A 64 -1.62 -7.51 14.14
N GLU A 65 -2.78 -7.83 14.71
CA GLU A 65 -2.95 -8.92 15.68
C GLU A 65 -2.63 -10.29 15.07
N LYS A 66 -3.16 -10.57 13.87
CA LYS A 66 -2.87 -11.83 13.16
C LYS A 66 -1.39 -11.97 12.81
N PHE A 67 -0.73 -10.87 12.46
CA PHE A 67 0.70 -10.86 12.17
C PHE A 67 1.54 -11.16 13.43
N LYS A 68 1.23 -10.53 14.56
CA LYS A 68 1.93 -10.81 15.84
C LYS A 68 1.88 -12.29 16.20
N ASN A 69 0.73 -12.94 16.05
CA ASN A 69 0.59 -14.37 16.32
C ASN A 69 1.37 -15.28 15.36
N LYS A 70 1.72 -14.80 14.16
CA LYS A 70 2.52 -15.53 13.18
C LYS A 70 4.03 -15.41 13.41
N VAL A 71 4.50 -14.26 13.92
CA VAL A 71 5.93 -13.98 14.13
C VAL A 71 6.43 -14.51 15.46
N VAL A 72 5.57 -14.64 16.48
CA VAL A 72 5.92 -15.10 17.83
C VAL A 72 5.80 -16.63 17.95
N ARG A 73 6.12 -17.38 16.87
CA ARG A 73 6.22 -18.84 16.89
C ARG A 73 7.61 -19.28 16.54
#